data_AF-A0A9W7UYQ0-F1
#
_entry.id   AF-A0A9W7UYQ0-F1
#
_cell.length_a   1.000
_cell.length_b   1.000
_cell.length_c   1.000
_cell.angle_alpha   90.00
_cell.angle_beta   90.00
_cell.angle_gamma   90.00
#
_symmetry.space_group_name_H-M   'P 1'
#
loop_
_entity.id
_entity.type
_entity.pdbx_description
1 polymer ?
#
loop_
_entity_poly.entity_id
_entity_poly.type
_entity_poly.pdbx_seq_one_letter_code
_entity_poly.pdbx_strand_id
1 'polypeptide(L)'
;MKQPKIKIFGQIYKVIQIEFDKKTGLIEKIVYQVNEHQNKTIFRGNEMIAKSLTSKYKIQKPTHHPFHDYAYAPNLERLLIQNN
;
A
#
# COMPACT_ATOMS: atom_id res chain seq x y z
N MET A 1 16.67 4.63 15.24
CA MET A 1 15.31 5.03 14.82
C MET A 1 14.37 3.84 14.95
N LYS A 2 13.14 4.00 15.46
CA LYS A 2 12.17 2.89 15.53
C LYS A 2 11.68 2.57 14.11
N GLN A 3 11.65 1.29 13.74
CA GLN A 3 11.15 0.86 12.44
C GLN A 3 9.66 1.23 12.28
N PRO A 4 9.24 1.83 11.15
CA PRO A 4 7.85 2.18 10.91
C PRO A 4 6.95 0.95 10.79
N LYS A 5 5.67 1.14 11.11
CA LYS A 5 4.61 0.12 10.98
C LYS A 5 3.50 0.65 10.08
N ILE A 6 2.77 -0.26 9.44
CA ILE A 6 1.61 0.04 8.60
C ILE A 6 0.38 -0.71 9.13
N LYS A 7 -0.76 -0.03 9.21
CA LYS A 7 -2.07 -0.64 9.46
C LYS A 7 -2.85 -0.75 8.16
N ILE A 8 -3.03 -1.97 7.68
CA ILE A 8 -3.69 -2.25 6.39
C ILE A 8 -4.47 -3.56 6.48
N PHE A 9 -5.64 -3.62 5.86
CA PHE A 9 -6.54 -4.79 5.89
C PHE A 9 -6.84 -5.32 7.30
N GLY A 10 -6.95 -4.41 8.27
CA GLY A 10 -7.25 -4.73 9.66
C GLY A 10 -6.07 -5.22 10.50
N GLN A 11 -4.88 -5.40 9.91
CA GLN A 11 -3.70 -5.90 10.59
C GLN A 11 -2.57 -4.86 10.61
N ILE A 12 -1.58 -5.08 11.49
CA ILE A 12 -0.41 -4.21 11.64
C ILE A 12 0.83 -4.98 11.23
N TYR A 13 1.60 -4.41 10.30
CA TYR A 13 2.82 -5.01 9.76
C TYR A 13 4.03 -4.11 9.93
N LYS A 14 5.22 -4.73 9.91
CA LYS A 14 6.50 -3.99 9.85
C LYS A 14 6.70 -3.47 8.44
N VAL A 15 7.08 -2.21 8.30
CA VAL A 15 7.46 -1.62 7.02
C VAL A 15 8.94 -1.89 6.77
N ILE A 16 9.24 -2.40 5.57
CA ILE A 16 10.59 -2.76 5.13
C ILE A 16 11.16 -1.68 4.21
N GLN A 17 10.32 -1.08 3.37
CA GLN A 17 10.74 -0.07 2.41
C GLN A 17 9.61 0.93 2.16
N ILE A 18 9.98 2.20 2.02
CA ILE A 18 9.11 3.28 1.55
C ILE A 18 9.81 3.92 0.35
N GLU A 19 9.14 3.94 -0.80
CA GLU A 19 9.60 4.66 -1.99
C GLU A 19 8.77 5.94 -2.16
N PHE A 20 9.42 7.00 -2.62
CA PHE A 20 8.83 8.31 -2.80
C PHE A 20 8.92 8.70 -4.27
N ASP A 21 7.80 9.21 -4.80
CA ASP A 21 7.78 9.80 -6.14
C ASP A 21 8.74 11.00 -6.17
N LYS A 22 9.69 10.97 -7.10
CA LYS A 22 10.79 11.96 -7.17
C LYS A 22 10.32 13.38 -7.49
N LYS A 23 9.13 13.54 -8.08
CA LYS A 23 8.61 14.84 -8.52
C LYS A 23 7.79 15.52 -7.43
N THR A 24 6.95 14.75 -6.75
CA THR A 24 5.97 15.23 -5.77
C THR A 24 6.44 15.06 -4.33
N GLY A 25 7.42 14.19 -4.09
CA GLY A 25 7.88 13.83 -2.75
C GLY A 25 6.85 13.00 -1.95
N LEU A 26 5.74 12.61 -2.56
CA LEU A 26 4.72 11.78 -1.92
C LEU A 26 5.16 10.31 -1.90
N ILE A 27 4.67 9.55 -0.92
CA ILE A 27 4.93 8.10 -0.90
C ILE A 27 4.24 7.47 -2.12
N GLU A 28 5.00 6.77 -2.96
CA GLU A 28 4.47 6.06 -4.14
C GLU A 28 4.25 4.57 -3.86
N LYS A 29 5.05 3.98 -2.95
CA LYS A 29 5.02 2.55 -2.65
C LYS A 29 5.51 2.28 -1.23
N ILE A 30 4.85 1.32 -0.58
CA ILE A 30 5.28 0.75 0.70
C ILE A 30 5.40 -0.77 0.55
N VAL A 31 6.53 -1.33 1.00
CA VAL A 31 6.74 -2.77 1.15
C VAL A 31 6.67 -3.10 2.64
N TYR A 32 5.84 -4.09 3.00
CA TYR A 32 5.64 -4.53 4.37
C TYR A 32 5.76 -6.04 4.51
N GLN A 33 6.21 -6.49 5.67
CA GLN A 33 6.44 -7.89 5.97
C GLN A 33 5.20 -8.52 6.59
N VAL A 34 4.67 -9.57 5.96
CA VAL A 34 3.51 -10.34 6.44
C VAL A 34 3.98 -11.46 7.38
N ASN A 35 5.08 -12.11 7.04
CA ASN A 35 5.77 -13.11 7.85
C ASN A 35 7.27 -13.16 7.47
N GLU A 36 8.05 -14.04 8.07
CA GLU A 36 9.51 -14.11 7.88
C GLU A 36 9.94 -14.37 6.42
N HIS A 37 9.06 -14.96 5.60
CA HIS A 37 9.37 -15.34 4.22
C HIS A 37 8.59 -14.52 3.18
N GLN A 38 7.64 -13.68 3.60
CA GLN A 38 6.72 -13.00 2.69
C GLN A 38 6.64 -11.51 2.95
N ASN A 39 6.90 -10.76 1.88
CA ASN A 39 6.65 -9.33 1.80
C ASN A 39 5.49 -9.05 0.85
N LYS A 40 4.72 -8.02 1.15
CA LYS A 40 3.68 -7.50 0.27
C LYS A 40 3.91 -6.04 -0.04
N THR A 41 3.38 -5.62 -1.18
CA THR A 41 3.54 -4.26 -1.68
C THR A 41 2.17 -3.58 -1.76
N ILE A 42 2.14 -2.30 -1.38
CA ILE A 42 1.04 -1.41 -1.69
C ILE A 42 1.54 -0.18 -2.43
N PHE A 43 0.85 0.17 -3.51
CA PHE A 43 1.14 1.34 -4.33
C PHE A 43 0.12 2.46 -4.08
N ARG A 44 0.54 3.70 -4.33
CA ARG A 44 -0.39 4.83 -4.38
C ARG A 44 -1.24 4.69 -5.64
N GLY A 45 -2.56 4.80 -5.48
CA GLY A 45 -3.50 4.78 -6.60
C GLY A 45 -4.93 5.04 -6.14
N ASN A 46 -5.68 5.82 -6.90
CA ASN A 46 -7.08 6.14 -6.66
C ASN A 46 -8.05 5.28 -7.49
N GLU A 47 -7.52 4.39 -8.34
CA GLU A 47 -8.29 3.54 -9.23
C GLU A 47 -7.82 2.09 -9.15
N MET A 48 -8.73 1.17 -9.49
CA MET A 48 -8.47 -0.25 -9.60
C MET A 48 -9.11 -0.80 -10.86
N ILE A 49 -8.45 -1.76 -11.50
CA ILE A 49 -9.04 -2.48 -12.64
C ILE A 49 -10.20 -3.37 -12.16
N ALA A 50 -11.30 -3.34 -12.90
CA ALA A 50 -12.42 -4.24 -12.65
C ALA A 50 -12.05 -5.68 -13.06
N LYS A 51 -12.79 -6.66 -12.52
CA LYS A 51 -12.60 -8.08 -12.89
C LYS A 51 -12.82 -8.34 -14.38
N SER A 52 -13.57 -7.49 -15.07
CA SER A 52 -13.76 -7.57 -16.52
C SER A 52 -12.52 -7.19 -17.33
N LEU A 53 -11.48 -6.64 -16.70
CA LEU A 53 -10.26 -6.10 -17.32
C LEU A 53 -10.46 -4.93 -18.30
N THR A 54 -11.71 -4.57 -18.59
CA THR A 54 -12.08 -3.55 -19.58
C THR A 54 -12.39 -2.19 -18.97
N SER A 55 -12.46 -2.09 -17.65
CA SER A 55 -12.82 -0.86 -16.96
C SER A 55 -12.03 -0.66 -15.67
N LYS A 56 -12.02 0.59 -15.19
CA LYS A 56 -11.46 0.97 -13.90
C LYS A 56 -12.57 1.56 -13.03
N TYR A 57 -12.44 1.39 -11.73
CA TYR A 57 -13.31 2.02 -10.73
C TYR A 57 -12.47 2.75 -9.68
N LYS A 58 -13.03 3.82 -9.12
CA LYS A 58 -12.36 4.58 -8.07
C LYS A 58 -12.38 3.81 -6.75
N ILE A 59 -11.24 3.79 -6.07
CA ILE A 59 -11.10 3.21 -4.72
C ILE A 59 -10.93 4.33 -3.70
N GLN A 60 -11.52 4.14 -2.52
CA GLN A 60 -11.39 5.08 -1.39
C GLN A 60 -10.59 4.49 -0.22
N LYS A 61 -10.37 3.18 -0.24
CA LYS A 61 -9.66 2.43 0.80
C LYS A 61 -8.66 1.47 0.15
N PRO A 62 -7.68 0.94 0.91
CA PRO A 62 -6.79 -0.09 0.41
C PRO A 62 -7.57 -1.23 -0.24
N THR A 63 -7.19 -1.57 -1.46
CA THR A 63 -7.89 -2.56 -2.27
C THR A 63 -6.86 -3.46 -2.94
N HIS A 64 -7.05 -4.78 -2.80
CA HIS A 64 -6.20 -5.76 -3.47
C HIS A 64 -6.37 -5.69 -4.98
N HIS A 65 -5.26 -5.82 -5.70
CA HIS A 65 -5.34 -6.01 -7.14
C HIS A 65 -6.00 -7.36 -7.43
N PRO A 66 -7.00 -7.43 -8.33
CA PRO A 66 -7.75 -8.68 -8.55
C PRO A 66 -6.92 -9.82 -9.16
N PHE A 67 -5.76 -9.52 -9.76
CA PHE A 67 -4.94 -10.47 -10.50
C PHE A 67 -3.47 -10.53 -10.08
N HIS A 68 -3.05 -9.73 -9.10
CA HIS A 68 -1.66 -9.64 -8.68
C HIS A 68 -1.56 -9.55 -7.15
N ASP A 69 -0.47 -10.05 -6.57
CA ASP A 69 -0.26 -10.05 -5.11
C ASP A 69 0.26 -8.70 -4.58
N TYR A 70 -0.43 -7.62 -4.93
CA TYR A 70 -0.21 -6.28 -4.39
C TYR A 70 -1.55 -5.55 -4.22
N ALA A 71 -1.50 -4.37 -3.60
CA ALA A 71 -2.67 -3.54 -3.38
C ALA A 71 -2.44 -2.11 -3.87
N TYR A 72 -3.53 -1.34 -3.99
CA TYR A 72 -3.50 0.11 -4.15
C TYR A 72 -4.24 0.80 -3.02
N ALA A 73 -3.82 2.01 -2.64
CA ALA A 73 -4.60 2.92 -1.82
C ALA A 73 -4.42 4.39 -2.25
N PRO A 74 -5.45 5.25 -2.07
CA PRO A 74 -5.35 6.66 -2.46
C PRO A 74 -4.37 7.48 -1.61
N ASN A 75 -4.18 7.10 -0.35
CA ASN A 75 -3.33 7.81 0.61
C ASN A 75 -2.55 6.79 1.45
N LEU A 76 -1.24 6.72 1.23
CA LEU A 76 -0.35 5.77 1.89
C LEU A 76 0.12 6.26 3.26
N GLU A 77 0.24 7.58 3.45
CA GLU A 77 0.66 8.19 4.71
C GLU A 77 -0.31 7.85 5.84
N ARG A 78 -1.61 7.84 5.54
CA ARG A 78 -2.66 7.46 6.49
C ARG A 78 -2.59 6.01 6.95
N LEU A 79 -1.89 5.15 6.23
CA LEU A 79 -1.70 3.75 6.60
C LEU A 79 -0.53 3.58 7.57
N LEU A 80 0.42 4.51 7.59
CA LEU A 80 1.57 4.45 8.49
C LEU A 80 1.13 4.80 9.92
N ILE A 81 1.58 4.00 10.88
CA ILE A 81 1.35 4.25 12.30
C ILE A 81 2.41 5.25 12.76
N GLN A 82 1.98 6.46 13.14
CA GLN A 82 2.84 7.41 13.82
C GLN A 82 3.09 6.90 15.25
N ASN A 83 4.35 6.58 15.56
CA ASN A 83 4.75 6.38 16.95
C ASN A 83 4.96 7.78 17.54
N ASN A 84 3.96 8.30 18.25
CA ASN A 84 4.16 9.42 19.17
C ASN A 84 5.13 9.01 20.29
#